data_AF-A0A0S8A3N7-F1
#
_entry.id   AF-A0A0S8A3N7-F1
#
_cell.length_a   1.000
_cell.length_b   1.000
_cell.length_c   1.000
_cell.angle_alpha   90.00
_cell.angle_beta   90.00
_cell.angle_gamma   90.00
#
_symmetry.space_group_name_H-M   'P 1'
#
loop_
_entity.id
_entity.type
_entity.pdbx_description
1 polymer ?
#
loop_
_entity_poly.entity_id
_entity_poly.type
_entity_poly.pdbx_seq_one_letter_code
_entity_poly.pdbx_strand_id
1 'polypeptide(L)'
;MKVYGKPSRIIASLLFLLLGTEAYAASQLMVAPTRVVFDGKSRAAQVTVINSGDATGTYRIKVINKRMNEDGQIEDVESANPDELFADKMIRYSPRQVVLEPGKSQVVRLSLRKPAKLKDGEYRSHLLFQAIPENAGTDIQSAVKQGGISVKLTAIVSVSIPVIVRHGDTKVSVAFTSIKHQAAPDEKSLPSLLLELERKGNQSVYGDFLTEYVNAKGNSIVIGQINGVAIYTPNEKRTIKIPLTAPPGVELKNGVVNVYYRSPQNQGGAVLAQTQLKLQ
;
A
#
# COMPACT_ATOMS: atom_id res chain seq x y z
N MET A 1 49.32 19.86 61.13
CA MET A 1 48.45 20.74 60.31
C MET A 1 48.01 19.94 59.09
N LYS A 2 46.72 19.63 58.95
CA LYS A 2 46.16 18.87 57.80
C LYS A 2 46.27 19.73 56.53
N VAL A 3 46.80 19.18 55.44
CA VAL A 3 46.33 19.50 54.08
C VAL A 3 46.31 18.21 53.25
N TYR A 4 45.10 17.90 52.76
CA TYR A 4 44.74 16.83 51.84
C TYR A 4 45.24 17.15 50.41
N GLY A 5 45.80 16.16 49.69
CA GLY A 5 46.08 16.23 48.25
C GLY A 5 45.45 15.04 47.51
N LYS A 6 44.38 15.32 46.76
CA LYS A 6 43.43 14.43 46.06
C LYS A 6 44.04 13.27 45.22
N PRO A 7 43.31 12.15 45.07
CA PRO A 7 43.61 11.13 44.05
C PRO A 7 43.19 11.60 42.64
N SER A 8 44.02 11.24 41.67
CA SER A 8 43.85 11.48 40.23
C SER A 8 42.50 10.94 39.73
N ARG A 9 41.66 11.83 39.19
CA ARG A 9 40.42 11.47 38.49
C ARG A 9 40.73 11.26 37.01
N ILE A 10 40.77 10.01 36.58
CA ILE A 10 40.69 9.66 35.15
C ILE A 10 39.24 9.91 34.73
N ILE A 11 39.00 11.05 34.06
CA ILE A 11 37.74 11.32 33.38
C ILE A 11 37.83 10.66 32.01
N ALA A 12 37.33 9.43 31.90
CA ALA A 12 37.07 8.80 30.62
C ALA A 12 35.74 9.35 30.09
N SER A 13 35.80 10.38 29.26
CA SER A 13 34.65 10.86 28.49
C SER A 13 34.34 9.86 27.38
N LEU A 14 33.43 8.91 27.65
CA LEU A 14 32.75 8.16 26.58
C LEU A 14 31.73 9.08 25.92
N LEU A 15 32.14 9.71 24.82
CA LEU A 15 31.22 10.38 23.91
C LEU A 15 30.47 9.30 23.12
N PHE A 16 29.29 8.92 23.59
CA PHE A 16 28.41 7.98 22.90
C PHE A 16 27.76 8.71 21.71
N LEU A 17 28.41 8.60 20.54
CA LEU A 17 27.88 9.13 19.28
C LEU A 17 26.74 8.22 18.80
N LEU A 18 25.51 8.54 19.20
CA LEU A 18 24.29 7.97 18.61
C LEU A 18 24.13 8.52 17.19
N LEU A 19 24.79 7.87 16.23
CA LEU A 19 24.45 8.00 14.81
C LEU A 19 23.13 7.28 14.58
N GLY A 20 22.03 7.98 14.83
CA GLY A 20 20.73 7.59 14.30
C GLY A 20 20.79 7.71 12.79
N THR A 21 20.98 6.60 12.08
CA THR A 21 20.71 6.55 10.64
C THR A 21 19.20 6.55 10.48
N GLU A 22 18.62 7.74 10.37
CA GLU A 22 17.28 7.86 9.81
C GLU A 22 17.38 7.42 8.35
N ALA A 23 16.98 6.18 8.10
CA ALA A 23 16.75 5.69 6.76
C ALA A 23 15.51 6.40 6.21
N TYR A 24 15.68 7.65 5.78
CA TYR A 24 14.74 8.33 4.93
C TYR A 24 14.78 7.66 3.56
N ALA A 25 14.07 6.55 3.41
CA ALA A 25 13.52 6.21 2.12
C ALA A 25 12.40 7.23 1.81
N ALA A 26 12.79 8.48 1.54
CA ALA A 26 11.87 9.47 1.00
C ALA A 26 11.42 8.93 -0.36
N SER A 27 10.13 8.65 -0.49
CA SER A 27 9.56 8.26 -1.78
C SER A 27 9.85 9.37 -2.77
N GLN A 28 10.70 9.12 -3.76
CA GLN A 28 11.05 10.12 -4.78
C GLN A 28 9.85 10.54 -5.64
N LEU A 29 8.73 9.81 -5.55
CA LEU A 29 7.51 10.05 -6.30
C LEU A 29 6.27 9.85 -5.44
N MET A 30 5.38 10.84 -5.43
CA MET A 30 4.06 10.75 -4.81
C MET A 30 2.97 10.87 -5.87
N VAL A 31 1.91 10.07 -5.73
CA VAL A 31 0.79 10.04 -6.68
C VAL A 31 -0.53 10.13 -5.90
N ALA A 32 -1.38 11.09 -6.28
CA ALA A 32 -2.68 11.32 -5.66
C ALA A 32 -3.79 11.56 -6.71
N PRO A 33 -4.97 10.92 -6.59
CA PRO A 33 -5.32 9.92 -5.59
C PRO A 33 -4.58 8.59 -5.82
N THR A 34 -4.57 7.73 -4.81
CA THR A 34 -3.97 6.38 -4.87
C THR A 34 -4.83 5.37 -5.64
N ARG A 35 -6.00 5.78 -6.13
CA ARG A 35 -6.92 5.00 -6.96
C ARG A 35 -7.86 5.93 -7.72
N VAL A 36 -8.21 5.55 -8.94
CA VAL A 36 -9.28 6.19 -9.73
C VAL A 36 -10.43 5.20 -9.92
N VAL A 37 -11.66 5.65 -9.68
CA VAL A 37 -12.88 4.87 -9.95
C VAL A 37 -13.79 5.68 -10.85
N PHE A 38 -14.02 5.18 -12.07
CA PHE A 38 -15.05 5.67 -12.96
C PHE A 38 -16.35 4.90 -12.72
N ASP A 39 -17.28 5.54 -12.03
CA ASP A 39 -18.60 5.00 -11.72
C ASP A 39 -19.72 5.88 -12.31
N GLY A 40 -20.87 5.28 -12.60
CA GLY A 40 -22.04 5.93 -13.14
C GLY A 40 -21.75 6.81 -14.38
N LYS A 41 -21.98 8.12 -14.25
CA LYS A 41 -21.78 9.12 -15.31
C LYS A 41 -20.36 9.69 -15.37
N SER A 42 -19.45 9.33 -14.46
CA SER A 42 -18.07 9.85 -14.47
C SER A 42 -17.32 9.40 -15.74
N ARG A 43 -16.73 10.36 -16.45
CA ARG A 43 -15.95 10.14 -17.68
C ARG A 43 -14.59 10.83 -17.68
N ALA A 44 -14.28 11.61 -16.65
CA ALA A 44 -13.00 12.29 -16.51
C ALA A 44 -12.50 12.17 -15.07
N ALA A 45 -11.19 12.09 -14.91
CA ALA A 45 -10.52 12.09 -13.61
C ALA A 45 -9.16 12.77 -13.72
N GLN A 46 -8.58 13.14 -12.58
CA GLN A 46 -7.26 13.74 -12.51
C GLN A 46 -6.41 12.96 -11.52
N VAL A 47 -5.14 12.78 -11.86
CA VAL A 47 -4.13 12.19 -11.00
C VAL A 47 -2.94 13.14 -10.99
N THR A 48 -2.56 13.61 -9.81
CA THR A 48 -1.40 14.46 -9.59
C THR A 48 -0.20 13.58 -9.28
N VAL A 49 0.87 13.77 -10.03
CA VAL A 49 2.19 13.20 -9.75
C VAL A 49 3.09 14.30 -9.22
N ILE A 50 3.82 14.03 -8.14
CA ILE A 50 4.63 14.99 -7.40
C ILE A 50 6.02 14.38 -7.26
N ASN A 51 7.04 15.10 -7.73
CA ASN A 51 8.42 14.75 -7.42
C ASN A 51 8.69 15.17 -5.97
N SER A 52 8.77 14.19 -5.07
CA SER A 52 9.04 14.42 -3.64
C SER A 52 10.52 14.19 -3.30
N GLY A 53 11.35 13.96 -4.32
CA GLY A 53 12.81 13.92 -4.20
C GLY A 53 13.44 15.31 -4.29
N ASP A 54 14.77 15.33 -4.24
CA ASP A 54 15.65 16.50 -4.20
C ASP A 54 16.32 16.80 -5.55
N ALA A 55 16.17 15.93 -6.55
CA ALA A 55 16.67 16.12 -7.92
C ALA A 55 15.53 16.18 -8.93
N THR A 56 15.75 16.86 -10.06
CA THR A 56 14.83 16.83 -11.20
C THR A 56 14.68 15.40 -11.71
N GLY A 57 13.45 15.00 -12.03
CA GLY A 57 13.15 13.64 -12.51
C GLY A 57 12.28 13.66 -13.75
N THR A 58 12.56 12.73 -14.67
CA THR A 58 11.67 12.44 -15.81
C THR A 58 10.84 11.21 -15.51
N TYR A 59 9.51 11.30 -15.66
CA TYR A 59 8.60 10.20 -15.37
C TYR A 59 7.74 9.84 -16.59
N ARG A 60 7.76 8.56 -16.96
CA ARG A 60 6.90 7.99 -17.99
C ARG A 60 5.62 7.46 -17.37
N ILE A 61 4.50 7.71 -18.04
CA ILE A 61 3.17 7.28 -17.62
C ILE A 61 2.68 6.20 -18.59
N LYS A 62 2.30 5.04 -18.06
CA LYS A 62 1.78 3.90 -18.83
C LYS A 62 0.47 3.41 -18.24
N VAL A 63 -0.38 2.80 -19.06
CA VAL A 63 -1.45 1.94 -18.55
C VAL A 63 -0.99 0.50 -18.73
N ILE A 64 -1.05 -0.27 -17.65
CA ILE A 64 -0.59 -1.66 -17.60
C ILE A 64 -1.64 -2.52 -16.93
N ASN A 65 -1.62 -3.81 -17.26
CA ASN A 65 -2.52 -4.80 -16.70
C ASN A 65 -1.81 -5.51 -15.54
N LYS A 66 -2.50 -5.63 -14.41
CA LYS A 66 -1.98 -6.30 -13.23
C LYS A 66 -3.06 -7.15 -12.57
N ARG A 67 -2.67 -8.31 -12.07
CA ARG A 67 -3.53 -9.25 -11.34
C ARG A 67 -3.22 -9.20 -9.85
N MET A 68 -4.23 -9.44 -9.02
CA MET A 68 -4.06 -9.63 -7.59
C MET A 68 -4.10 -11.13 -7.29
N ASN A 69 -3.24 -11.65 -6.40
CA ASN A 69 -3.39 -13.01 -5.87
C ASN A 69 -4.18 -13.01 -4.56
N GLU A 70 -4.44 -14.19 -3.99
CA GLU A 70 -5.26 -14.33 -2.77
C GLU A 70 -4.60 -13.73 -1.52
N ASP A 71 -3.28 -13.57 -1.50
CA ASP A 71 -2.57 -12.85 -0.43
C ASP A 71 -2.59 -11.33 -0.64
N GLY A 72 -3.13 -10.88 -1.77
CA GLY A 72 -3.25 -9.48 -2.12
C GLY A 72 -2.02 -8.86 -2.76
N GLN A 73 -1.00 -9.65 -3.08
CA GLN A 73 0.12 -9.22 -3.91
C GLN A 73 -0.39 -8.92 -5.32
N ILE A 74 0.23 -7.95 -5.97
CA ILE A 74 -0.14 -7.53 -7.32
C ILE A 74 1.02 -7.82 -8.27
N GLU A 75 0.74 -8.59 -9.31
CA GLU A 75 1.70 -9.02 -10.32
C GLU A 75 1.37 -8.43 -11.70
N ASP A 76 2.40 -8.23 -12.53
CA ASP A 76 2.23 -7.83 -13.93
C ASP A 76 1.74 -9.01 -14.77
N VAL A 77 0.83 -8.73 -15.70
CA VAL A 77 0.26 -9.75 -16.59
C VAL A 77 0.13 -9.21 -18.01
N GLU A 78 0.42 -10.07 -18.99
CA GLU A 78 0.36 -9.71 -20.42
C GLU A 78 -0.99 -10.07 -21.06
N SER A 79 -1.65 -11.10 -20.54
CA SER A 79 -2.93 -11.60 -21.04
C SER A 79 -3.97 -11.74 -19.92
N ALA A 80 -5.25 -11.63 -20.30
CA ALA A 80 -6.37 -11.78 -19.38
C ALA A 80 -6.73 -13.26 -19.21
N ASN A 81 -7.01 -13.67 -17.98
CA ASN A 81 -7.76 -14.89 -17.72
C ASN A 81 -9.23 -14.70 -18.17
N PRO A 82 -10.02 -15.78 -18.35
CA PRO A 82 -11.40 -15.69 -18.84
C PRO A 82 -12.31 -14.70 -18.08
N ASP A 83 -12.15 -14.62 -16.76
CA ASP A 83 -12.95 -13.76 -15.88
C ASP A 83 -12.29 -12.41 -15.57
N GLU A 84 -11.14 -12.13 -16.17
CA GLU A 84 -10.44 -10.87 -16.00
C GLU A 84 -10.83 -9.83 -17.05
N LEU A 85 -11.21 -8.67 -16.55
CA LEU A 85 -11.67 -7.56 -17.36
C LEU A 85 -10.69 -6.39 -17.21
N PHE A 86 -9.90 -6.10 -18.24
CA PHE A 86 -8.96 -4.98 -18.25
C PHE A 86 -9.59 -3.69 -18.80
N ALA A 87 -9.20 -2.55 -18.22
CA ALA A 87 -9.68 -1.23 -18.60
C ALA A 87 -8.69 -0.48 -19.54
N ASP A 88 -7.55 -1.08 -19.85
CA ASP A 88 -6.45 -0.50 -20.64
C ASP A 88 -6.88 0.16 -21.94
N LYS A 89 -7.75 -0.52 -22.70
CA LYS A 89 -8.25 0.00 -23.99
C LYS A 89 -9.25 1.14 -23.81
N MET A 90 -9.84 1.30 -22.63
CA MET A 90 -10.87 2.30 -22.31
C MET A 90 -10.28 3.62 -21.80
N ILE A 91 -9.07 3.57 -21.24
CA ILE A 91 -8.45 4.72 -20.58
C ILE A 91 -7.67 5.55 -21.62
N ARG A 92 -7.91 6.85 -21.64
CA ARG A 92 -7.12 7.84 -22.38
C ARG A 92 -6.54 8.83 -21.38
N TYR A 93 -5.29 9.19 -21.55
CA TYR A 93 -4.60 10.08 -20.62
C TYR A 93 -3.54 10.93 -21.30
N SER A 94 -3.28 12.08 -20.68
CA SER A 94 -2.24 13.03 -21.07
C SER A 94 -1.75 13.81 -19.84
N PRO A 95 -0.46 14.14 -19.75
CA PRO A 95 0.63 13.78 -20.68
C PRO A 95 1.07 12.30 -20.54
N ARG A 96 1.95 11.84 -21.44
CA ARG A 96 2.57 10.49 -21.40
C ARG A 96 3.93 10.46 -20.72
N GLN A 97 4.57 11.62 -20.62
CA GLN A 97 5.84 11.82 -19.95
C GLN A 97 5.87 13.23 -19.36
N VAL A 98 6.51 13.38 -18.22
CA VAL A 98 6.63 14.66 -17.51
C VAL A 98 8.05 14.81 -16.98
N VAL A 99 8.56 16.04 -16.97
CA VAL A 99 9.80 16.40 -16.27
C VAL A 99 9.39 17.27 -15.09
N LEU A 100 9.82 16.91 -13.89
CA LEU A 100 9.45 17.59 -12.65
C LEU A 100 10.70 17.96 -11.86
N GLU A 101 10.88 19.24 -11.61
CA GLU A 101 11.84 19.73 -10.60
C GLU A 101 11.43 19.26 -9.19
N PRO A 102 12.34 19.30 -8.21
CA PRO A 102 12.05 18.97 -6.81
C PRO A 102 10.82 19.72 -6.28
N GLY A 103 9.91 18.99 -5.63
CA GLY A 103 8.66 19.52 -5.07
C GLY A 103 7.60 19.95 -6.09
N LYS A 104 7.89 19.88 -7.41
CA LYS A 104 6.91 20.24 -8.43
C LYS A 104 5.95 19.08 -8.72
N SER A 105 4.77 19.47 -9.16
CA SER A 105 3.68 18.56 -9.46
C SER A 105 3.16 18.74 -10.87
N GLN A 106 2.60 17.66 -11.43
CA GLN A 106 1.91 17.69 -12.70
C GLN A 106 0.61 16.90 -12.60
N VAL A 107 -0.45 17.48 -13.16
CA VAL A 107 -1.74 16.81 -13.31
C VAL A 107 -1.75 15.99 -14.59
N VAL A 108 -2.02 14.69 -14.45
CA VAL A 108 -2.37 13.77 -15.52
C VAL A 108 -3.88 13.69 -15.60
N ARG A 109 -4.43 14.11 -16.74
CA ARG A 109 -5.88 14.05 -16.99
C ARG A 109 -6.22 12.72 -17.62
N LEU A 110 -7.18 12.03 -17.04
CA LEU A 110 -7.75 10.79 -17.57
C LEU A 110 -9.13 11.08 -18.15
N SER A 111 -9.45 10.42 -19.26
CA SER A 111 -10.77 10.38 -19.85
C SER A 111 -11.13 8.93 -20.20
N LEU A 112 -12.41 8.61 -20.07
CA LEU A 112 -12.93 7.27 -20.26
C LEU A 112 -13.69 7.16 -21.57
N ARG A 113 -13.28 6.22 -22.42
CA ARG A 113 -14.01 5.84 -23.64
C ARG A 113 -14.42 4.37 -23.57
N LYS A 114 -15.69 4.13 -23.27
CA LYS A 114 -16.29 2.79 -23.25
C LYS A 114 -16.64 2.34 -24.68
N PRO A 115 -16.28 1.11 -25.10
CA PRO A 115 -16.88 0.46 -26.25
C PRO A 115 -18.41 0.34 -26.12
N ALA A 116 -19.12 0.24 -27.25
CA ALA A 116 -20.60 0.24 -27.26
C ALA A 116 -21.24 -1.02 -26.66
N LYS A 117 -20.52 -2.15 -26.62
CA LYS A 117 -21.01 -3.45 -26.15
C LYS A 117 -20.09 -4.00 -25.07
N LEU A 118 -20.17 -3.42 -23.88
CA LEU A 118 -19.48 -3.95 -22.71
C LEU A 118 -20.42 -4.86 -21.92
N LYS A 119 -19.85 -5.88 -21.29
CA LYS A 119 -20.58 -6.69 -20.31
C LYS A 119 -20.67 -5.91 -19.00
N ASP A 120 -21.74 -6.15 -18.26
CA ASP A 120 -21.89 -5.61 -16.92
C ASP A 120 -20.78 -6.15 -16.00
N GLY A 121 -20.17 -5.26 -15.23
CA GLY A 121 -19.09 -5.60 -14.33
C GLY A 121 -18.06 -4.50 -14.14
N GLU A 122 -16.98 -4.89 -13.47
CA GLU A 122 -15.86 -4.02 -13.16
C GLU A 122 -14.63 -4.39 -14.01
N TYR A 123 -14.14 -3.41 -14.75
CA TYR A 123 -12.90 -3.49 -15.53
C TYR A 123 -11.79 -2.75 -14.77
N ARG A 124 -10.59 -3.33 -14.67
CA ARG A 124 -9.50 -2.75 -13.87
C ARG A 124 -8.16 -2.90 -14.56
N SER A 125 -7.45 -1.79 -14.73
CA SER A 125 -6.03 -1.76 -15.10
C SER A 125 -5.30 -0.82 -14.14
N HIS A 126 -4.02 -0.53 -14.36
CA HIS A 126 -3.26 0.39 -13.51
C HIS A 126 -2.61 1.48 -14.33
N LEU A 127 -2.57 2.68 -13.75
CA LEU A 127 -1.75 3.77 -14.25
C LEU A 127 -0.40 3.69 -13.54
N LEU A 128 0.64 3.35 -14.30
CA LEU A 128 2.04 3.27 -13.85
C LEU A 128 2.74 4.60 -14.12
N PHE A 129 3.43 5.10 -13.10
CA PHE A 129 4.38 6.20 -13.17
C PHE A 129 5.77 5.63 -12.91
N GLN A 130 6.67 5.77 -13.87
CA GLN A 130 8.00 5.15 -13.82
C GLN A 130 9.06 6.21 -14.08
N ALA A 131 10.01 6.35 -13.17
CA ALA A 131 11.17 7.21 -13.38
C ALA A 131 11.99 6.71 -14.59
N ILE A 132 12.52 7.64 -15.39
CA ILE A 132 13.47 7.36 -16.45
C ILE A 132 14.85 7.73 -15.90
N PRO A 133 15.78 6.78 -15.73
CA PRO A 133 17.14 7.09 -15.30
C PRO A 133 17.83 8.02 -16.30
N GLU A 134 18.42 9.11 -15.82
CA GLU A 134 19.06 10.12 -16.67
C GLU A 134 20.36 9.61 -17.31
N ASN A 135 21.02 8.58 -16.75
CA ASN A 135 22.36 8.14 -17.17
C ASN A 135 22.54 6.61 -17.17
N ALA A 136 21.83 5.90 -18.05
CA ALA A 136 22.02 4.45 -18.23
C ALA A 136 23.27 4.07 -19.06
N GLY A 137 24.09 5.03 -19.55
CA GLY A 137 25.04 4.74 -20.64
C GLY A 137 26.45 5.34 -20.61
N THR A 138 26.85 6.24 -19.71
CA THR A 138 28.06 7.06 -19.94
C THR A 138 29.22 6.95 -18.95
N ASP A 139 29.08 6.28 -17.79
CA ASP A 139 30.13 6.33 -16.75
C ASP A 139 31.00 5.06 -16.60
N ILE A 140 30.78 4.02 -17.39
CA ILE A 140 31.57 2.78 -17.25
C ILE A 140 33.03 3.00 -17.72
N GLN A 141 33.29 4.02 -18.55
CA GLN A 141 34.63 4.26 -19.11
C GLN A 141 35.68 4.72 -18.08
N SER A 142 35.27 5.21 -16.91
CA SER A 142 36.22 5.71 -15.90
C SER A 142 36.79 4.62 -14.98
N ALA A 143 36.22 3.40 -14.96
CA ALA A 143 36.63 2.32 -14.06
C ALA A 143 37.57 1.27 -14.68
N VAL A 144 37.82 1.32 -16.00
CA VAL A 144 38.59 0.28 -16.71
C VAL A 144 40.12 0.47 -16.57
N LYS A 145 40.60 1.53 -15.91
CA LYS A 145 42.05 1.80 -15.81
C LYS A 145 42.83 0.92 -14.81
N GLN A 146 42.19 0.08 -13.99
CA GLN A 146 42.89 -0.78 -13.04
C GLN A 146 42.19 -2.13 -12.82
N GLY A 147 42.17 -3.01 -13.83
CA GLY A 147 42.03 -4.47 -13.65
C GLY A 147 40.93 -5.02 -12.73
N GLY A 148 39.88 -4.25 -12.44
CA GLY A 148 38.86 -4.57 -11.43
C GLY A 148 37.45 -4.59 -12.02
N ILE A 149 36.57 -5.35 -11.39
CA ILE A 149 35.14 -5.40 -11.75
C ILE A 149 34.45 -4.20 -11.08
N SER A 150 33.84 -3.33 -11.89
CA SER A 150 32.98 -2.24 -11.43
C SER A 150 31.52 -2.54 -11.77
N VAL A 151 30.62 -2.43 -10.78
CA VAL A 151 29.18 -2.64 -10.93
C VAL A 151 28.44 -1.36 -10.57
N LYS A 152 27.66 -0.79 -11.50
CA LYS A 152 26.76 0.35 -11.26
C LYS A 152 25.32 -0.17 -11.18
N LEU A 153 24.74 -0.16 -9.98
CA LEU A 153 23.33 -0.49 -9.78
C LEU A 153 22.50 0.78 -9.89
N THR A 154 21.52 0.80 -10.80
CA THR A 154 20.57 1.91 -10.95
C THR A 154 19.17 1.41 -10.63
N ALA A 155 18.64 1.81 -9.46
CA ALA A 155 17.27 1.50 -9.10
C ALA A 155 16.29 2.37 -9.91
N ILE A 156 15.24 1.75 -10.47
CA ILE A 156 14.17 2.46 -11.18
C ILE A 156 12.96 2.55 -10.28
N VAL A 157 12.67 3.75 -9.78
CA VAL A 157 11.48 3.99 -8.95
C VAL A 157 10.23 3.94 -9.82
N SER A 158 9.21 3.23 -9.35
CA SER A 158 7.91 3.18 -10.01
C SER A 158 6.76 3.10 -9.01
N VAL A 159 5.64 3.73 -9.35
CA VAL A 159 4.40 3.74 -8.56
C VAL A 159 3.25 3.43 -9.50
N SER A 160 2.35 2.51 -9.14
CA SER A 160 1.15 2.21 -9.93
C SER A 160 -0.11 2.33 -9.10
N ILE A 161 -1.13 2.99 -9.65
CA ILE A 161 -2.46 3.10 -9.01
C ILE A 161 -3.51 2.37 -9.83
N PRO A 162 -4.48 1.69 -9.21
CA PRO A 162 -5.59 1.07 -9.92
C PRO A 162 -6.50 2.13 -10.55
N VAL A 163 -6.89 1.89 -11.79
CA VAL A 163 -7.93 2.61 -12.52
C VAL A 163 -9.07 1.63 -12.79
N ILE A 164 -10.18 1.87 -12.12
CA ILE A 164 -11.35 1.00 -12.09
C ILE A 164 -12.45 1.64 -12.92
N VAL A 165 -13.14 0.85 -13.74
CA VAL A 165 -14.27 1.26 -14.56
C VAL A 165 -15.43 0.32 -14.25
N ARG A 166 -16.49 0.87 -13.65
CA ARG A 166 -17.74 0.14 -13.42
C ARG A 166 -18.71 0.39 -14.56
N HIS A 167 -19.36 -0.65 -15.04
CA HIS A 167 -20.33 -0.59 -16.13
C HIS A 167 -21.52 -1.51 -15.86
N GLY A 168 -22.73 -1.02 -16.17
CA GLY A 168 -23.96 -1.77 -15.95
C GLY A 168 -24.32 -1.92 -14.48
N ASP A 169 -25.03 -3.00 -14.16
CA ASP A 169 -25.38 -3.35 -12.77
C ASP A 169 -24.19 -4.04 -12.10
N THR A 170 -23.66 -3.41 -11.05
CA THR A 170 -22.52 -3.93 -10.29
C THR A 170 -22.90 -4.17 -8.84
N LYS A 171 -22.58 -5.36 -8.33
CA LYS A 171 -22.92 -5.81 -6.97
C LYS A 171 -21.72 -6.44 -6.30
N VAL A 172 -21.62 -6.24 -4.98
CA VAL A 172 -20.62 -6.90 -4.14
C VAL A 172 -21.17 -7.19 -2.76
N SER A 173 -20.84 -8.36 -2.24
CA SER A 173 -20.91 -8.67 -0.81
C SER A 173 -19.58 -9.26 -0.36
N VAL A 174 -19.30 -9.16 0.93
CA VAL A 174 -18.10 -9.71 1.55
C VAL A 174 -18.47 -10.36 2.88
N ALA A 175 -17.86 -11.49 3.21
CA ALA A 175 -18.05 -12.18 4.46
C ALA A 175 -16.71 -12.71 4.98
N PHE A 176 -16.57 -12.80 6.30
CA PHE A 176 -15.47 -13.54 6.92
C PHE A 176 -15.77 -15.03 6.88
N THR A 177 -14.83 -15.83 6.40
CA THR A 177 -14.93 -17.29 6.39
C THR A 177 -14.10 -17.93 7.50
N SER A 178 -13.07 -17.25 7.97
CA SER A 178 -12.17 -17.75 9.02
C SER A 178 -11.52 -16.59 9.77
N ILE A 179 -11.30 -16.80 11.08
CA ILE A 179 -10.53 -15.94 11.96
C ILE A 179 -9.67 -16.82 12.87
N LYS A 180 -8.36 -16.59 12.87
CA LYS A 180 -7.39 -17.35 13.67
C LYS A 180 -6.43 -16.40 14.37
N HIS A 181 -6.27 -16.57 15.68
CA HIS A 181 -5.19 -15.91 16.40
C HIS A 181 -3.86 -16.62 16.11
N GLN A 182 -2.84 -15.83 15.79
CA GLN A 182 -1.47 -16.28 15.63
C GLN A 182 -0.62 -15.61 16.72
N ALA A 183 -0.03 -16.44 17.57
CA ALA A 183 0.95 -15.98 18.54
C ALA A 183 2.16 -15.34 17.84
N ALA A 184 2.85 -14.43 18.55
CA ALA A 184 4.10 -13.90 18.07
C ALA A 184 5.12 -15.04 17.90
N PRO A 185 5.81 -15.15 16.75
CA PRO A 185 6.82 -16.19 16.53
C PRO A 185 8.07 -16.00 17.39
N ASP A 186 8.35 -14.77 17.84
CA ASP A 186 9.47 -14.40 18.70
C ASP A 186 9.12 -13.14 19.51
N GLU A 187 9.99 -12.74 20.44
CA GLU A 187 9.79 -11.57 21.32
C GLU A 187 9.80 -10.22 20.56
N LYS A 188 10.28 -10.18 19.31
CA LYS A 188 10.37 -8.95 18.50
C LYS A 188 9.15 -8.75 17.60
N SER A 189 8.37 -9.80 17.41
CA SER A 189 7.21 -9.82 16.52
C SER A 189 5.92 -9.57 17.29
N LEU A 190 4.95 -8.94 16.63
CA LEU A 190 3.62 -8.77 17.21
C LEU A 190 2.77 -10.04 16.97
N PRO A 191 1.91 -10.42 17.93
CA PRO A 191 0.84 -11.37 17.65
C PRO A 191 -0.09 -10.80 16.57
N SER A 192 -0.87 -11.65 15.91
CA SER A 192 -1.72 -11.22 14.79
C SER A 192 -3.00 -12.03 14.67
N LEU A 193 -3.97 -11.48 13.94
CA LEU A 193 -5.11 -12.23 13.42
C LEU A 193 -4.86 -12.58 11.95
N LEU A 194 -5.05 -13.85 11.61
CA LEU A 194 -5.20 -14.31 10.24
C LEU A 194 -6.69 -14.38 9.92
N LEU A 195 -7.11 -13.62 8.92
CA LEU A 195 -8.49 -13.50 8.47
C LEU A 195 -8.60 -14.02 7.05
N GLU A 196 -9.61 -14.84 6.78
CA GLU A 196 -9.98 -15.20 5.42
C GLU A 196 -11.33 -14.55 5.10
N LEU A 197 -11.41 -13.89 3.96
CA LEU A 197 -12.61 -13.26 3.46
C LEU A 197 -13.02 -13.86 2.12
N GLU A 198 -14.33 -13.95 1.91
CA GLU A 198 -14.95 -14.31 0.64
C GLU A 198 -15.75 -13.11 0.10
N ARG A 199 -15.47 -12.73 -1.15
CA ARG A 199 -16.15 -11.69 -1.92
C ARG A 199 -17.01 -12.34 -3.00
N LYS A 200 -18.29 -11.95 -3.08
CA LYS A 200 -19.21 -12.37 -4.14
C LYS A 200 -19.66 -11.19 -4.99
N GLY A 201 -19.99 -11.44 -6.25
CA GLY A 201 -20.47 -10.45 -7.21
C GLY A 201 -19.43 -10.01 -8.23
N ASN A 202 -19.79 -9.05 -9.09
CA ASN A 202 -19.00 -8.58 -10.23
C ASN A 202 -18.29 -7.23 -10.00
N GLN A 203 -18.21 -6.79 -8.73
CA GLN A 203 -17.55 -5.56 -8.32
C GLN A 203 -16.50 -5.85 -7.24
N SER A 204 -15.42 -5.08 -7.24
CA SER A 204 -14.43 -5.13 -6.17
C SER A 204 -14.95 -4.43 -4.91
N VAL A 205 -14.42 -4.84 -3.76
CA VAL A 205 -14.63 -4.17 -2.47
C VAL A 205 -13.34 -3.50 -2.01
N TYR A 206 -13.48 -2.40 -1.27
CA TYR A 206 -12.35 -1.69 -0.68
C TYR A 206 -12.78 -1.03 0.62
N GLY A 207 -11.92 -1.11 1.62
CA GLY A 207 -12.26 -0.67 2.96
C GLY A 207 -11.10 -0.72 3.93
N ASP A 208 -11.43 -0.38 5.16
CA ASP A 208 -10.51 -0.33 6.29
C ASP A 208 -10.91 -1.42 7.30
N PHE A 209 -9.91 -2.11 7.82
CA PHE A 209 -10.06 -3.01 8.96
C PHE A 209 -9.89 -2.25 10.26
N LEU A 210 -10.79 -2.50 11.21
CA LEU A 210 -10.66 -2.09 12.60
C LEU A 210 -10.82 -3.32 13.49
N THR A 211 -9.86 -3.53 14.38
CA THR A 211 -9.86 -4.60 15.37
C THR A 211 -9.93 -3.99 16.76
N GLU A 212 -10.97 -4.34 17.49
CA GLU A 212 -11.22 -3.87 18.86
C GLU A 212 -11.18 -5.04 19.83
N TYR A 213 -10.59 -4.85 20.99
CA TYR A 213 -10.68 -5.76 22.12
C TYR A 213 -11.64 -5.21 23.15
N VAL A 214 -12.61 -6.03 23.54
CA VAL A 214 -13.60 -5.75 24.58
C VAL A 214 -13.33 -6.68 25.76
N ASN A 215 -12.98 -6.10 26.91
CA ASN A 215 -12.73 -6.88 28.12
C ASN A 215 -14.04 -7.36 28.78
N ALA A 216 -13.94 -8.22 29.80
CA ALA A 216 -15.10 -8.72 30.56
C ALA A 216 -15.97 -7.63 31.22
N LYS A 217 -15.43 -6.41 31.42
CA LYS A 217 -16.17 -5.26 31.97
C LYS A 217 -16.88 -4.44 30.89
N GLY A 218 -16.71 -4.79 29.61
CA GLY A 218 -17.29 -4.08 28.47
C GLY A 218 -16.45 -2.90 27.96
N ASN A 219 -15.23 -2.68 28.46
CA ASN A 219 -14.36 -1.62 27.96
C ASN A 219 -13.76 -2.05 26.61
N SER A 220 -13.96 -1.23 25.58
CA SER A 220 -13.41 -1.44 24.23
C SER A 220 -12.13 -0.61 24.03
N ILE A 221 -11.12 -1.23 23.41
CA ILE A 221 -9.91 -0.56 22.94
C ILE A 221 -9.55 -1.03 21.53
N VAL A 222 -9.01 -0.14 20.70
CA VAL A 222 -8.49 -0.52 19.38
C VAL A 222 -7.14 -1.19 19.56
N ILE A 223 -7.00 -2.40 19.00
CA ILE A 223 -5.76 -3.19 19.07
C ILE A 223 -5.19 -3.51 17.69
N GLY A 224 -5.85 -3.12 16.60
CA GLY A 224 -5.33 -3.28 15.25
C GLY A 224 -6.11 -2.45 14.24
N GLN A 225 -5.42 -1.92 13.23
CA GLN A 225 -6.04 -1.15 12.15
C GLN A 225 -5.23 -1.31 10.86
N ILE A 226 -5.90 -1.55 9.75
CA ILE A 226 -5.30 -1.54 8.41
C ILE A 226 -6.23 -0.77 7.48
N ASN A 227 -5.73 0.30 6.88
CA ASN A 227 -6.52 1.10 5.95
C ASN A 227 -6.26 0.68 4.49
N GLY A 228 -7.27 0.82 3.66
CA GLY A 228 -7.14 0.70 2.21
C GLY A 228 -6.94 -0.70 1.67
N VAL A 229 -7.60 -1.69 2.26
CA VAL A 229 -7.56 -3.08 1.81
C VAL A 229 -8.64 -3.32 0.76
N ALA A 230 -8.23 -3.84 -0.40
CA ALA A 230 -9.12 -4.22 -1.50
C ALA A 230 -9.40 -5.74 -1.53
N ILE A 231 -10.47 -6.17 -2.17
CA ILE A 231 -10.55 -7.52 -2.76
C ILE A 231 -11.01 -7.29 -4.19
N TYR A 232 -10.10 -7.44 -5.15
CA TYR A 232 -10.36 -7.11 -6.55
C TYR A 232 -11.02 -8.26 -7.29
N THR A 233 -11.92 -7.94 -8.24
CA THR A 233 -12.34 -8.92 -9.24
C THR A 233 -11.14 -9.37 -10.09
N PRO A 234 -11.11 -10.65 -10.53
CA PRO A 234 -12.10 -11.70 -10.25
C PRO A 234 -11.90 -12.41 -8.91
N ASN A 235 -10.85 -12.14 -8.13
CA ASN A 235 -10.58 -12.85 -6.88
C ASN A 235 -11.80 -12.85 -5.95
N GLU A 236 -12.20 -14.05 -5.57
CA GLU A 236 -13.28 -14.30 -4.63
C GLU A 236 -12.76 -14.45 -3.21
N LYS A 237 -11.47 -14.73 -3.01
CA LYS A 237 -10.88 -14.95 -1.70
C LYS A 237 -9.73 -13.99 -1.44
N ARG A 238 -9.59 -13.59 -0.18
CA ARG A 238 -8.40 -12.87 0.27
C ARG A 238 -8.03 -13.24 1.70
N THR A 239 -6.74 -13.49 1.92
CA THR A 239 -6.14 -13.69 3.24
C THR A 239 -5.55 -12.38 3.73
N ILE A 240 -5.89 -11.97 4.96
CA ILE A 240 -5.41 -10.73 5.59
C ILE A 240 -4.79 -11.05 6.94
N LYS A 241 -3.58 -10.53 7.18
CA LYS A 241 -2.91 -10.59 8.47
C LYS A 241 -2.97 -9.22 9.14
N ILE A 242 -3.58 -9.15 10.32
CA ILE A 242 -3.65 -7.93 11.14
C ILE A 242 -2.74 -8.06 12.36
N PRO A 243 -1.61 -7.32 12.44
CA PRO A 243 -0.82 -7.22 13.66
C PRO A 243 -1.65 -6.62 14.78
N LEU A 244 -1.50 -7.17 15.98
CA LEU A 244 -2.19 -6.70 17.18
C LEU A 244 -1.21 -5.99 18.11
N THR A 245 -1.61 -4.84 18.65
CA THR A 245 -0.84 -4.07 19.63
C THR A 245 -1.73 -3.75 20.82
N ALA A 246 -1.38 -4.28 21.99
CA ALA A 246 -2.02 -3.92 23.24
C ALA A 246 -1.36 -2.65 23.80
N PRO A 247 -2.14 -1.69 24.35
CA PRO A 247 -1.59 -0.59 25.12
C PRO A 247 -0.79 -1.09 26.33
N PRO A 248 0.21 -0.33 26.81
CA PRO A 248 0.97 -0.70 28.00
C PRO A 248 0.06 -1.00 29.21
N GLY A 249 0.30 -2.13 29.88
CA GLY A 249 -0.48 -2.57 31.04
C GLY A 249 -1.81 -3.24 30.72
N VAL A 250 -2.16 -3.45 29.44
CA VAL A 250 -3.35 -4.20 29.05
C VAL A 250 -3.00 -5.63 28.67
N GLU A 251 -3.53 -6.60 29.41
CA GLU A 251 -3.51 -8.01 29.02
C GLU A 251 -4.74 -8.36 28.17
N LEU A 252 -4.50 -8.89 26.96
CA LEU A 252 -5.55 -9.39 26.07
C LEU A 252 -5.96 -10.82 26.47
N LYS A 253 -6.68 -10.96 27.58
CA LYS A 253 -7.17 -12.25 28.11
C LYS A 253 -8.61 -12.13 28.57
N ASN A 254 -9.38 -13.21 28.49
CA ASN A 254 -10.77 -13.25 28.99
C ASN A 254 -11.65 -12.10 28.41
N GLY A 255 -11.61 -11.93 27.09
CA GLY A 255 -12.39 -10.89 26.39
C GLY A 255 -12.75 -11.30 24.96
N VAL A 256 -13.31 -10.37 24.21
CA VAL A 256 -13.75 -10.59 22.82
C VAL A 256 -13.01 -9.64 21.91
N VAL A 257 -12.46 -10.16 20.81
CA VAL A 257 -11.88 -9.36 19.74
C VAL A 257 -12.90 -9.23 18.62
N ASN A 258 -13.40 -8.01 18.40
CA ASN A 258 -14.27 -7.68 17.29
C ASN A 258 -13.44 -7.19 16.11
N VAL A 259 -13.74 -7.68 14.91
CA VAL A 259 -13.09 -7.26 13.67
C VAL A 259 -14.16 -6.73 12.72
N TYR A 260 -13.96 -5.50 12.26
CA TYR A 260 -14.83 -4.83 11.31
C TYR A 260 -14.08 -4.57 10.02
N TYR A 261 -14.67 -4.93 8.88
CA TYR A 261 -14.25 -4.44 7.57
C TYR A 261 -15.28 -3.42 7.08
N ARG A 262 -14.85 -2.18 6.89
CA ARG A 262 -15.74 -1.03 6.69
C ARG A 262 -15.38 -0.25 5.43
N SER A 263 -16.34 0.41 4.80
CA SER A 263 -15.99 1.38 3.76
C SER A 263 -15.09 2.47 4.36
N PRO A 264 -14.21 3.11 3.56
CA PRO A 264 -13.38 4.18 4.07
C PRO A 264 -14.19 5.26 4.78
N GLN A 265 -13.62 5.91 5.80
CA GLN A 265 -14.35 6.92 6.59
C GLN A 265 -14.86 8.09 5.73
N ASN A 266 -14.09 8.52 4.73
CA ASN A 266 -14.51 9.54 3.77
C ASN A 266 -15.61 9.06 2.78
N GLN A 267 -15.98 7.78 2.82
CA GLN A 267 -17.09 7.16 2.08
C GLN A 267 -18.20 6.67 3.02
N GLY A 268 -18.29 7.23 4.24
CA GLY A 268 -19.37 6.99 5.19
C GLY A 268 -19.13 5.88 6.21
N GLY A 269 -18.01 5.15 6.15
CA GLY A 269 -17.63 4.23 7.24
C GLY A 269 -18.56 3.03 7.46
N ALA A 270 -19.38 2.66 6.47
CA ALA A 270 -20.37 1.60 6.59
C ALA A 270 -19.70 0.24 6.83
N VAL A 271 -20.25 -0.56 7.76
CA VAL A 271 -19.76 -1.92 8.01
C VAL A 271 -20.14 -2.81 6.82
N LEU A 272 -19.12 -3.33 6.14
CA LEU A 272 -19.26 -4.23 4.99
C LEU A 272 -19.31 -5.69 5.43
N ALA A 273 -18.52 -6.04 6.45
CA ALA A 273 -18.55 -7.32 7.15
C ALA A 273 -18.01 -7.15 8.57
N GLN A 274 -18.39 -8.06 9.47
CA GLN A 274 -17.83 -8.12 10.82
C GLN A 274 -17.73 -9.56 11.30
N THR A 275 -16.78 -9.83 12.19
CA THR A 275 -16.62 -11.11 12.88
C THR A 275 -16.07 -10.88 14.29
N GLN A 276 -16.08 -11.91 15.12
CA GLN A 276 -15.55 -11.84 16.48
C GLN A 276 -14.79 -13.12 16.85
N LEU A 277 -13.79 -12.98 17.71
CA LEU A 277 -13.03 -14.07 18.31
C LEU A 277 -13.04 -13.93 19.83
N LYS A 278 -13.53 -14.94 20.54
CA LYS A 278 -13.39 -15.00 22.00
C LYS A 278 -11.96 -15.40 22.35
N LEU A 279 -11.30 -14.60 23.20
CA LEU A 279 -10.02 -14.95 23.80
C LEU A 279 -10.27 -15.81 25.04
N GLN A 280 -9.48 -16.87 25.17
CA GLN A 280 -9.43 -17.71 26.38
C GLN A 280 -8.56 -17.07 27.45
#